data_AF-A0A7L0WZ86-F1
#
_entry.id   AF-A0A7L0WZ86-F1
#
_cell.length_a   1.000
_cell.length_b   1.000
_cell.length_c   1.000
_cell.angle_alpha   90.00
_cell.angle_beta   90.00
_cell.angle_gamma   90.00
#
_symmetry.space_group_name_H-M   'P 1'
#
loop_
_entity.id
_entity.type
_entity.pdbx_description
1 polymer ?
#
loop_
_entity_poly.entity_id
_entity_poly.type
_entity_poly.pdbx_seq_one_letter_code
_entity_poly.pdbx_strand_id
1 'polypeptide(L)'
;TTWPQSCAVAEKKLFEYPARNAMQNSSHQNCLHIFSRILVGTGFPTYVIKTVVMHLLTTIPLENWHRRFCLYRLDDILSYLRSCLEEKCLNHYFLGNKMVPDDIVLPQAFRSASPLNLFQHLEQDPNAHSQALKEFRELRERLKIFLIF
;
A
#
# COMPACT_ATOMS: atom_id res chain seq x y z
N THR A 1 11.65 -27.98 -1.80
CA THR A 1 10.60 -27.13 -2.37
C THR A 1 10.35 -25.98 -1.42
N THR A 2 10.69 -24.75 -1.81
CA THR A 2 10.46 -23.56 -0.98
C THR A 2 9.06 -23.05 -1.30
N TRP A 3 8.08 -23.44 -0.48
CA TRP A 3 6.73 -22.87 -0.59
C TRP A 3 6.81 -21.37 -0.32
N PRO A 4 6.31 -20.48 -1.20
CA PRO A 4 6.26 -19.06 -0.88
C PRO A 4 5.32 -18.90 0.31
N GLN A 5 5.88 -18.49 1.45
CA GLN A 5 5.10 -18.18 2.64
C GLN A 5 4.22 -16.96 2.29
N SER A 6 2.93 -17.20 2.08
CA SER A 6 1.98 -16.12 1.84
C SER A 6 1.79 -15.29 3.10
N CYS A 7 1.96 -13.97 2.98
CA CYS A 7 1.69 -13.02 4.06
C CYS A 7 0.19 -12.78 4.29
N ALA A 8 -0.72 -13.46 3.59
CA ALA A 8 -2.15 -13.14 3.60
C ALA A 8 -2.78 -13.07 5.00
N VAL A 9 -2.35 -13.93 5.94
CA VAL A 9 -2.82 -13.89 7.34
C VAL A 9 -2.33 -12.62 8.05
N ALA A 10 -1.06 -12.25 7.85
CA ALA A 10 -0.48 -11.03 8.42
C ALA A 10 -1.11 -9.78 7.80
N GLU A 11 -1.35 -9.79 6.49
CA GLU A 11 -2.07 -8.73 5.77
C GLU A 11 -3.47 -8.52 6.34
N LYS A 12 -4.25 -9.60 6.49
CA LYS A 12 -5.58 -9.53 7.08
C LYS A 12 -5.54 -8.91 8.48
N LYS A 13 -4.61 -9.37 9.32
CA LYS A 13 -4.41 -8.80 10.66
C LYS A 13 -4.06 -7.32 10.60
N LEU A 14 -3.22 -6.88 9.67
CA LEU A 14 -2.87 -5.47 9.55
C LEU A 14 -4.07 -4.61 9.14
N PHE A 15 -4.88 -5.06 8.18
CA PHE A 15 -6.07 -4.30 7.78
C PHE A 15 -7.18 -4.31 8.84
N GLU A 16 -7.20 -5.30 9.73
CA GLU A 16 -8.08 -5.30 10.90
C GLU A 16 -7.52 -4.49 12.08
N TYR A 17 -6.26 -4.01 12.01
CA TYR A 17 -5.58 -3.30 13.10
C TYR A 17 -6.33 -2.05 13.59
N PRO A 18 -6.87 -1.16 12.73
CA PRO A 18 -7.63 -0.01 13.21
C PRO A 18 -8.88 -0.43 14.01
N ALA A 19 -9.62 -1.45 13.56
CA ALA A 19 -10.81 -1.93 14.24
C ALA A 19 -10.49 -2.53 15.62
N ARG A 20 -9.36 -3.26 15.74
CA ARG A 20 -8.88 -3.79 17.04
C ARG A 20 -8.46 -2.69 18.02
N ASN A 21 -8.08 -1.52 17.53
CA ASN A 21 -7.65 -0.37 18.32
C ASN A 21 -8.74 0.71 18.41
N ALA A 22 -10.00 0.28 18.54
CA ALA A 22 -11.18 1.13 18.73
C ALA A 22 -11.55 2.11 17.60
N MET A 23 -10.94 2.00 16.41
CA MET A 23 -11.27 2.81 15.23
C MET A 23 -12.21 2.06 14.27
N GLN A 24 -13.48 1.92 14.67
CA GLN A 24 -14.49 1.16 13.91
C GLN A 24 -14.85 1.76 12.54
N ASN A 25 -14.68 3.08 12.37
CA ASN A 25 -15.04 3.81 11.14
C ASN A 25 -13.82 4.30 10.37
N SER A 26 -12.80 3.45 10.25
CA SER A 26 -11.57 3.79 9.56
C SER A 26 -11.77 3.83 8.03
N SER A 27 -11.21 4.83 7.36
CA SER A 27 -11.38 5.10 5.93
C SER A 27 -10.52 4.23 5.04
N HIS A 28 -9.53 3.49 5.57
CA HIS A 28 -8.58 2.72 4.77
C HIS A 28 -9.27 1.66 3.89
N GLN A 29 -10.35 1.03 4.38
CA GLN A 29 -11.13 0.06 3.59
C GLN A 29 -11.85 0.75 2.43
N ASN A 30 -12.42 1.95 2.66
CA ASN A 30 -13.04 2.74 1.60
C ASN A 30 -11.98 3.16 0.57
N CYS A 31 -10.79 3.60 1.00
CA CYS A 31 -9.70 3.92 0.10
C CYS A 31 -9.31 2.71 -0.77
N LEU A 32 -9.08 1.54 -0.15
CA LEU A 32 -8.77 0.29 -0.87
C LEU A 32 -9.87 -0.13 -1.84
N HIS A 33 -11.13 0.05 -1.46
CA HIS A 33 -12.27 -0.26 -2.33
C HIS A 33 -12.34 0.69 -3.54
N ILE A 34 -12.09 1.98 -3.34
CA ILE A 34 -12.01 2.95 -4.44
C ILE A 34 -10.87 2.57 -5.39
N PHE A 35 -9.68 2.31 -4.84
CA PHE A 35 -8.53 1.89 -5.64
C PHE A 35 -8.79 0.58 -6.38
N SER A 36 -9.40 -0.42 -5.75
CA SER A 36 -9.70 -1.69 -6.43
C SER A 36 -10.64 -1.51 -7.61
N ARG A 37 -11.59 -0.57 -7.53
CA ARG A 37 -12.49 -0.22 -8.65
C ARG A 37 -11.78 0.52 -9.78
N ILE A 38 -10.98 1.54 -9.47
CA ILE A 38 -10.29 2.32 -10.50
C ILE A 38 -9.09 1.58 -11.12
N LEU A 39 -8.56 0.56 -10.46
CA LEU A 39 -7.50 -0.28 -11.01
C LEU A 39 -8.01 -1.31 -12.03
N VAL A 40 -9.32 -1.63 -12.04
CA VAL A 40 -9.89 -2.57 -13.02
C VAL A 40 -9.58 -2.09 -14.44
N GLY A 41 -9.00 -2.99 -15.24
CA GLY A 41 -8.61 -2.68 -16.63
C GLY A 41 -7.31 -1.86 -16.78
N THR A 42 -6.56 -1.63 -15.69
CA THR A 42 -5.17 -1.12 -15.78
C THR A 42 -4.15 -2.25 -15.76
N GLY A 43 -2.91 -1.96 -16.19
CA GLY A 43 -1.74 -2.81 -15.93
C GLY A 43 -1.14 -2.63 -14.53
N PHE A 44 -1.66 -1.68 -13.74
CA PHE A 44 -1.05 -1.30 -12.47
C PHE A 44 -1.34 -2.35 -11.39
N PRO A 45 -0.31 -2.88 -10.70
CA PRO A 45 -0.48 -4.00 -9.78
C PRO A 45 -1.22 -3.60 -8.50
N THR A 46 -2.38 -4.22 -8.22
CA THR A 46 -3.16 -4.01 -6.99
C THR A 46 -2.35 -4.22 -5.71
N TYR A 47 -1.35 -5.11 -5.76
CA TYR A 47 -0.47 -5.38 -4.64
C TYR A 47 0.39 -4.17 -4.22
N VAL A 48 0.73 -3.28 -5.16
CA VAL A 48 1.45 -2.03 -4.87
C VAL A 48 0.59 -1.10 -4.03
N ILE A 49 -0.66 -0.84 -4.43
CA ILE A 49 -1.58 -0.01 -3.63
C ILE A 49 -1.79 -0.61 -2.26
N LYS A 50 -2.00 -1.93 -2.20
CA LYS A 50 -2.15 -2.64 -0.93
C LYS A 50 -0.95 -2.35 -0.01
N THR A 51 0.27 -2.50 -0.52
CA THR A 51 1.53 -2.26 0.22
C THR A 51 1.68 -0.80 0.66
N VAL A 52 1.33 0.17 -0.20
CA VAL A 52 1.31 1.60 0.17
C VAL A 52 0.37 1.85 1.35
N VAL A 53 -0.85 1.32 1.30
CA VAL A 53 -1.80 1.48 2.41
C VAL A 53 -1.29 0.81 3.69
N MET A 54 -0.61 -0.34 3.61
CA MET A 54 0.01 -0.98 4.78
C MET A 54 1.05 -0.06 5.45
N HIS A 55 1.95 0.55 4.68
CA HIS A 55 2.93 1.50 5.22
C HIS A 55 2.25 2.70 5.87
N LEU A 56 1.29 3.32 5.16
CA LEU A 56 0.57 4.48 5.67
C LEU A 56 -0.25 4.18 6.93
N LEU A 57 -0.83 2.98 7.05
CA LEU A 57 -1.59 2.58 8.24
C LEU A 57 -0.76 2.60 9.53
N THR A 58 0.56 2.47 9.42
CA THR A 58 1.48 2.48 10.57
C THR A 58 2.28 3.75 10.74
N THR A 59 2.30 4.63 9.74
CA THR A 59 2.97 5.94 9.84
C THR A 59 1.99 7.07 10.18
N ILE A 60 0.74 6.98 9.71
CA ILE A 60 -0.31 7.94 10.02
C ILE A 60 -1.02 7.51 11.32
N PRO A 61 -1.18 8.42 12.30
CA PRO A 61 -1.93 8.13 13.52
C PRO A 61 -3.36 7.63 13.22
N LEU A 62 -3.80 6.60 13.96
CA LEU A 62 -5.06 5.91 13.70
C LEU A 62 -6.27 6.84 13.70
N GLU A 63 -6.30 7.85 14.56
CA GLU A 63 -7.34 8.88 14.64
C GLU A 63 -7.51 9.65 13.32
N ASN A 64 -6.45 9.78 12.54
CA ASN A 64 -6.45 10.46 11.25
C ASN A 64 -6.91 9.55 10.11
N TRP A 65 -7.21 8.28 10.40
CA TRP A 65 -7.92 7.40 9.47
C TRP A 65 -9.43 7.47 9.64
N HIS A 66 -10.00 8.40 10.40
CA HIS A 66 -11.45 8.54 10.51
C HIS A 66 -12.11 8.78 9.14
N ARG A 67 -13.32 8.22 8.90
CA ARG A 67 -14.08 8.33 7.64
C ARG A 67 -14.11 9.73 7.01
N ARG A 68 -14.21 10.78 7.84
CA ARG A 68 -14.21 12.19 7.38
C ARG A 68 -12.95 12.60 6.62
N PHE A 69 -11.84 11.90 6.82
CA PHE A 69 -10.55 12.17 6.18
C PHE A 69 -10.30 11.28 4.95
N CYS A 70 -11.30 10.53 4.47
CA CYS A 70 -11.13 9.59 3.35
C CYS A 70 -10.51 10.24 2.10
N LEU A 71 -10.94 11.46 1.74
CA LEU A 71 -10.37 12.19 0.59
C LEU A 71 -8.89 12.55 0.82
N TYR A 72 -8.53 13.01 2.02
CA TYR A 72 -7.13 13.26 2.37
C TYR A 72 -6.31 11.96 2.30
N ARG A 73 -6.84 10.83 2.81
CA ARG A 73 -6.14 9.54 2.74
C ARG A 73 -5.94 9.03 1.31
N LEU A 74 -6.87 9.30 0.39
CA LEU A 74 -6.66 9.00 -1.03
C LEU A 74 -5.50 9.81 -1.61
N ASP A 75 -5.40 11.09 -1.26
CA ASP A 75 -4.30 11.97 -1.66
C ASP A 75 -2.96 11.52 -1.05
N ASP A 76 -2.94 11.15 0.24
CA ASP A 76 -1.74 10.61 0.89
C ASP A 76 -1.25 9.32 0.22
N ILE A 77 -2.17 8.43 -0.19
CA ILE A 77 -1.83 7.20 -0.91
C ILE A 77 -1.17 7.54 -2.25
N LEU A 78 -1.72 8.47 -3.02
CA LEU A 78 -1.13 8.89 -4.29
C LEU A 78 0.21 9.60 -4.10
N SER A 79 0.32 10.46 -3.08
CA SER A 79 1.54 11.18 -2.76
C SER A 79 2.66 10.24 -2.33
N TYR A 80 2.37 9.31 -1.42
CA TYR A 80 3.34 8.28 -1.01
C TYR A 80 3.75 7.38 -2.17
N LEU A 81 2.79 6.93 -2.99
CA LEU A 81 3.10 6.13 -4.17
C LEU A 81 3.99 6.89 -5.15
N ARG A 82 3.72 8.17 -5.38
CA ARG A 82 4.54 9.03 -6.23
C ARG A 82 5.99 9.07 -5.73
N SER A 83 6.19 9.33 -4.44
CA SER A 83 7.53 9.33 -3.84
C SER A 83 8.21 7.97 -4.01
N CYS A 84 7.50 6.86 -3.78
CA CYS A 84 8.05 5.53 -4.03
C CYS A 84 8.48 5.30 -5.48
N LEU A 85 7.74 5.83 -6.46
CA LEU A 85 8.11 5.74 -7.87
C LEU A 85 9.33 6.61 -8.19
N GLU A 86 9.36 7.85 -7.70
CA GLU A 86 10.48 8.78 -7.88
C GLU A 86 11.79 8.22 -7.29
N GLU A 87 11.71 7.64 -6.09
CA GLU A 87 12.82 6.97 -5.40
C GLU A 87 13.04 5.53 -5.89
N LYS A 88 12.17 5.01 -6.78
CA LYS A 88 12.17 3.61 -7.28
C LYS A 88 12.22 2.57 -6.16
N CYS A 89 11.62 2.90 -5.02
CA CYS A 89 11.69 2.12 -3.80
C CYS A 89 10.32 2.00 -3.14
N LEU A 90 9.82 0.77 -3.10
CA LEU A 90 8.67 0.39 -2.29
C LEU A 90 8.97 -0.96 -1.63
N ASN A 91 9.38 -0.92 -0.36
CA ASN A 91 9.68 -2.13 0.37
C ASN A 91 8.42 -2.94 0.69
N HIS A 92 8.50 -4.27 0.55
CA HIS A 92 7.46 -5.18 0.99
C HIS A 92 7.22 -5.00 2.50
N TYR A 93 5.96 -4.81 2.88
CA TYR A 93 5.62 -4.33 4.22
C TYR A 93 6.07 -5.25 5.36
N PHE A 94 6.02 -6.59 5.21
CA PHE A 94 6.38 -7.53 6.29
C PHE A 94 7.83 -8.00 6.32
N LEU A 95 8.64 -7.70 5.30
CA LEU A 95 10.01 -8.21 5.20
C LEU A 95 11.00 -7.16 5.66
N GLY A 96 11.71 -7.43 6.76
CA GLY A 96 12.71 -6.52 7.32
C GLY A 96 12.16 -5.20 7.88
N ASN A 97 10.83 -5.04 7.96
CA ASN A 97 10.20 -3.84 8.49
C ASN A 97 9.99 -3.94 10.00
N LYS A 98 10.53 -2.97 10.72
CA LYS A 98 10.41 -2.86 12.19
C LYS A 98 9.13 -2.17 12.66
N MET A 99 8.37 -1.57 11.74
CA MET A 99 7.11 -0.86 12.04
C MET A 99 5.88 -1.78 12.07
N VAL A 100 6.06 -3.09 11.84
CA VAL A 100 4.95 -4.05 11.94
C VAL A 100 4.45 -4.09 13.39
N PRO A 101 3.15 -3.90 13.64
CA PRO A 101 2.59 -3.96 14.99
C PRO A 101 2.89 -5.29 15.70
N ASP A 102 3.19 -5.24 16.99
CA ASP A 102 3.61 -6.40 17.80
C ASP A 102 2.53 -7.49 17.90
N ASP A 103 1.25 -7.13 17.75
CA ASP A 103 0.12 -8.08 17.74
C ASP A 103 0.07 -8.94 16.46
N ILE A 104 0.85 -8.58 15.43
CA ILE A 104 1.04 -9.36 14.20
C ILE A 104 2.26 -10.26 14.36
N VAL A 105 2.01 -11.49 14.79
CA VAL A 105 3.03 -12.54 14.87
C VAL A 105 3.56 -12.87 13.48
N LEU A 106 4.86 -12.64 13.27
CA LEU A 106 5.59 -12.99 12.05
C LEU A 106 6.69 -14.02 12.37
N PRO A 107 6.99 -14.95 11.46
CA PRO A 107 8.16 -15.82 11.60
C PRO A 107 9.46 -15.01 11.71
N GLN A 108 10.44 -15.51 12.45
CA GLN A 108 11.73 -14.83 12.63
C GLN A 108 12.40 -14.49 11.29
N ALA A 109 12.30 -15.38 10.30
CA ALA A 109 12.83 -15.18 8.96
C ALA A 109 12.30 -13.90 8.29
N PHE A 110 11.03 -13.50 8.53
CA PHE A 110 10.47 -12.26 8.00
C PHE A 110 11.07 -11.03 8.68
N ARG A 111 11.22 -11.10 10.01
CA ARG A 111 11.77 -10.00 10.82
C ARG A 111 13.26 -9.76 10.54
N SER A 112 14.01 -10.83 10.31
CA SER A 112 15.46 -10.77 10.03
C SER A 112 15.80 -10.64 8.54
N ALA A 113 14.81 -10.71 7.64
CA ALA A 113 15.03 -10.52 6.21
C ALA A 113 15.55 -9.11 5.92
N SER A 114 16.37 -8.97 4.88
CA SER A 114 16.61 -7.66 4.29
C SER A 114 15.31 -7.11 3.69
N PRO A 115 15.06 -5.78 3.76
CA PRO A 115 13.93 -5.17 3.07
C PRO A 115 13.90 -5.58 1.59
N LEU A 116 12.73 -6.04 1.13
CA LEU A 116 12.53 -6.46 -0.26
C LEU A 116 11.90 -5.31 -1.05
N ASN A 117 12.67 -4.64 -1.91
CA ASN A 117 12.17 -3.56 -2.77
C ASN A 117 11.33 -4.14 -3.93
N LEU A 118 10.02 -3.89 -3.93
CA LEU A 118 9.11 -4.28 -5.01
C LEU A 118 9.38 -3.53 -6.32
N PHE A 119 10.01 -2.35 -6.24
CA PHE A 119 10.37 -1.49 -7.36
C PHE A 119 11.82 -1.62 -7.81
N GLN A 120 12.54 -2.66 -7.35
CA GLN A 120 13.93 -2.88 -7.75
C GLN A 120 14.11 -2.96 -9.29
N HIS A 121 13.12 -3.48 -10.01
CA HIS A 121 13.15 -3.53 -11.47
C HIS A 121 13.10 -2.14 -12.14
N LEU A 122 12.54 -1.12 -11.46
CA LEU A 122 12.49 0.25 -11.98
C LEU A 122 13.85 0.96 -11.93
N GLU A 123 14.78 0.50 -11.07
CA GLU A 123 16.17 0.98 -11.08
C GLU A 123 16.94 0.48 -12.29
N GLN A 124 16.62 -0.73 -12.75
CA GLN A 124 17.35 -1.45 -13.80
C GLN A 124 16.81 -1.14 -15.20
N ASP A 125 15.52 -0.83 -15.32
CA ASP A 125 14.86 -0.57 -16.60
C ASP A 125 14.19 0.82 -16.64
N PRO A 126 14.80 1.80 -17.33
CA PRO A 126 14.23 3.13 -17.53
C PRO A 126 12.87 3.13 -18.26
N ASN A 127 12.62 2.14 -19.11
CA ASN A 127 11.33 2.01 -19.81
C ASN A 127 10.25 1.54 -18.84
N ALA A 128 10.55 0.56 -17.98
CA ALA A 128 9.65 0.13 -16.92
C ALA A 128 9.32 1.29 -15.96
N HIS A 129 10.33 2.07 -15.57
CA HIS A 129 10.10 3.27 -14.74
C HIS A 129 9.22 4.32 -15.43
N SER A 130 9.50 4.63 -16.71
CA SER A 130 8.69 5.57 -17.48
C SER A 130 7.24 5.09 -17.65
N GLN A 131 7.05 3.79 -17.88
CA GLN A 131 5.73 3.16 -17.97
C GLN A 131 4.99 3.22 -16.63
N ALA A 132 5.65 2.92 -15.52
CA ALA A 132 5.05 3.01 -14.18
C ALA A 132 4.62 4.46 -13.84
N LEU A 133 5.42 5.47 -14.23
CA LEU A 133 5.05 6.88 -14.09
C LEU A 133 3.84 7.26 -14.97
N LYS A 134 3.73 6.68 -16.17
CA LYS A 134 2.56 6.88 -17.04
C LYS A 134 1.31 6.27 -16.41
N GLU A 135 1.38 5.02 -15.96
CA GLU A 135 0.26 4.33 -15.30
C GLU A 135 -0.17 5.04 -14.01
N PHE A 136 0.78 5.61 -13.26
CA PHE A 136 0.47 6.45 -12.10
C PHE A 136 -0.33 7.70 -12.49
N ARG A 137 0.03 8.38 -13.59
CA ARG A 137 -0.74 9.55 -14.08
C ARG A 137 -2.15 9.13 -14.48
N GLU A 138 -2.30 8.02 -15.19
CA GLU A 138 -3.61 7.47 -15.57
C GLU A 138 -4.44 7.12 -14.32
N LEU A 139 -3.85 6.46 -13.33
CA LEU A 139 -4.50 6.15 -12.06
C LEU A 139 -5.02 7.40 -11.37
N ARG A 140 -4.22 8.47 -11.32
CA ARG A 140 -4.62 9.76 -10.73
C ARG A 140 -5.78 10.38 -11.48
N GLU A 141 -5.78 10.38 -12.81
CA GLU A 141 -6.90 10.90 -13.60
C GLU A 141 -8.17 10.05 -13.41
N ARG A 142 -8.05 8.72 -13.36
CA ARG A 142 -9.18 7.83 -13.06
C ARG A 142 -9.77 8.08 -11.68
N LEU A 143 -8.93 8.34 -10.66
CA LEU A 143 -9.42 8.72 -9.34
C LEU A 143 -10.19 10.04 -9.38
N LYS A 144 -9.65 11.08 -10.05
CA LYS A 144 -10.36 12.36 -10.19
C LYS A 144 -11.72 12.18 -10.84
N ILE A 145 -11.80 11.42 -11.93
CA ILE A 145 -13.06 11.10 -12.60
C ILE A 145 -14.00 10.39 -11.61
N PHE A 146 -13.53 9.37 -10.90
CA PHE A 146 -14.33 8.63 -9.92
C PHE A 146 -14.88 9.51 -8.78
N LEU A 147 -14.19 10.59 -8.40
CA LEU A 147 -14.63 11.50 -7.34
C LEU A 147 -15.60 12.60 -7.81
N ILE A 148 -15.74 12.81 -9.12
CA ILE A 148 -16.63 13.81 -9.71
C ILE A 148 -18.03 13.24 -9.98
N PHE A 149 -18.14 11.93 -10.20
CA PHE A 149 -19.38 11.20 -10.48
C PHE A 149 -19.89 10.43 -9.25
#